data_AF-A0AA38IYS1-F1
#
_entry.id   AF-A0AA38IYS1-F1
#
_cell.length_a   1.000
_cell.length_b   1.000
_cell.length_c   1.000
_cell.angle_alpha   90.00
_cell.angle_beta   90.00
_cell.angle_gamma   90.00
#
_symmetry.space_group_name_H-M   'P 1'
#
loop_
_entity.id
_entity.type
_entity.pdbx_description
1 polymer ?
#
loop_
_entity_poly.entity_id
_entity_poly.type
_entity_poly.pdbx_seq_one_letter_code
_entity_poly.pdbx_strand_id
1 'polypeptide(L)'
;MGYKWKKFNRKILIEQPHIIAKRIKFLKKYLQYLQSDNYIFVFLDETWIYENGSPVKTWVNESDPLGVPQRLKGEGRRFTILHARTARGFLKDCDLMLGSDTEHGDYHKNMNAKIFTEWIEKQLLPALNSLDKTCVIALDNAPY
;
A
#
# COMPACT_ATOMS: atom_id res chain seq x y z
N MET A 1 -49.67 2.99 7.40
CA MET A 1 -48.26 2.66 7.11
C MET A 1 -47.61 3.87 6.43
N GLY A 2 -46.75 4.59 7.15
CA GLY A 2 -46.31 5.96 6.82
C GLY A 2 -45.07 6.07 5.92
N TYR A 3 -44.90 5.17 4.96
CA TYR A 3 -43.78 5.28 4.02
C TYR A 3 -44.16 6.19 2.84
N LYS A 4 -43.33 7.19 2.57
CA LYS A 4 -43.45 8.09 1.40
C LYS A 4 -42.20 8.01 0.55
N TRP A 5 -42.37 7.95 -0.77
CA TRP A 5 -41.28 8.03 -1.73
C TRP A 5 -40.65 9.43 -1.69
N LYS A 6 -39.34 9.50 -1.50
CA LYS A 6 -38.56 10.75 -1.50
C LYS A 6 -37.25 10.52 -2.24
N LYS A 7 -36.87 11.45 -3.13
CA LYS A 7 -35.56 11.44 -3.80
C LYS A 7 -34.49 11.75 -2.77
N PHE A 8 -33.75 10.73 -2.34
CA PHE A 8 -32.64 10.86 -1.40
C PHE A 8 -31.37 11.24 -2.17
N ASN A 9 -30.75 12.38 -1.86
CA ASN A 9 -29.45 12.78 -2.42
C ASN A 9 -28.36 11.88 -1.83
N ARG A 10 -28.13 10.70 -2.44
CA ARG A 10 -26.92 9.92 -2.17
C ARG A 10 -25.71 10.75 -2.60
N LYS A 11 -24.75 10.96 -1.70
CA LYS A 11 -23.44 11.50 -2.05
C LYS A 11 -22.73 10.45 -2.91
N ILE A 12 -22.67 10.67 -4.22
CA ILE A 12 -21.86 9.85 -5.12
C ILE A 12 -20.42 10.37 -5.00
N LEU A 13 -19.47 9.48 -4.72
CA LEU A 13 -18.05 9.82 -4.80
C LEU A 13 -17.71 10.00 -6.28
N ILE A 14 -17.49 11.25 -6.70
CA ILE A 14 -17.09 11.60 -8.06
C ILE A 14 -15.70 12.23 -7.97
N GLU A 15 -14.78 11.77 -8.81
CA GLU A 15 -13.47 12.39 -8.90
C GLU A 15 -13.58 13.85 -9.33
N GLN A 16 -12.76 14.71 -8.73
CA GLN A 16 -12.73 16.11 -9.12
C GLN A 16 -12.17 16.27 -10.55
N PRO A 17 -12.67 17.23 -11.36
CA PRO A 17 -12.23 17.40 -12.76
C PRO A 17 -10.71 17.52 -12.93
N HIS A 18 -10.04 18.18 -12.00
CA HIS A 18 -8.58 18.33 -12.03
C HIS A 18 -7.83 17.02 -11.73
N ILE A 19 -8.40 16.13 -10.91
CA ILE A 19 -7.85 14.79 -10.66
C ILE A 19 -8.02 13.91 -11.90
N ILE A 20 -9.19 13.99 -12.56
CA ILE A 20 -9.44 13.32 -13.84
C ILE A 20 -8.40 13.76 -14.87
N ALA A 21 -8.15 15.07 -14.99
CA ALA A 21 -7.14 15.60 -15.91
C ALA A 21 -5.72 15.07 -15.60
N LYS A 22 -5.31 15.05 -14.33
CA LYS A 22 -4.02 14.47 -13.90
C LYS A 22 -3.91 12.99 -14.25
N ARG A 23 -4.95 12.20 -13.97
CA ARG A 23 -5.02 10.78 -14.29
C ARG A 23 -4.96 10.53 -15.79
N ILE A 24 -5.70 11.29 -16.61
CA ILE A 24 -5.64 11.18 -18.07
C ILE A 24 -4.21 11.47 -18.56
N LYS A 25 -3.56 12.51 -18.04
CA LYS A 25 -2.17 12.84 -18.39
C LYS A 25 -1.22 11.69 -18.04
N PHE A 26 -1.34 11.12 -16.84
CA PHE A 26 -0.55 9.97 -16.41
C PHE A 26 -0.79 8.76 -17.31
N LEU A 27 -2.05 8.38 -17.54
CA LEU A 27 -2.42 7.20 -18.34
C LEU A 27 -1.96 7.33 -19.79
N LYS A 28 -2.08 8.51 -20.40
CA LYS A 28 -1.56 8.76 -21.76
C LYS A 28 -0.05 8.51 -21.83
N LYS A 29 0.71 9.03 -20.86
CA LYS A 29 2.15 8.81 -20.79
C LYS A 29 2.47 7.33 -20.55
N TYR A 30 1.80 6.70 -19.57
CA TYR A 30 1.95 5.28 -19.27
C TYR A 30 1.75 4.39 -20.52
N LEU A 31 0.67 4.62 -21.27
CA LEU A 31 0.36 3.87 -22.49
C LEU A 31 1.42 4.06 -23.59
N GLN A 32 2.01 5.26 -23.72
CA GLN A 32 3.10 5.50 -24.67
C GLN A 32 4.34 4.64 -24.36
N TYR A 33 4.75 4.57 -23.09
CA TYR A 33 5.86 3.71 -22.68
C TYR A 33 5.52 2.23 -22.86
N LEU A 34 4.29 1.83 -22.51
CA LEU A 34 3.84 0.45 -22.64
C LEU A 34 3.86 -0.04 -24.10
N GLN A 35 3.51 0.82 -25.05
CA GLN A 35 3.51 0.48 -26.49
C GLN A 35 4.91 0.33 -27.09
N SER A 36 5.95 0.89 -26.47
CA SER A 36 7.30 0.89 -27.02
C SER A 36 8.09 -0.41 -26.79
N ASP A 37 7.59 -1.32 -25.93
CA ASP A 37 8.22 -2.58 -25.47
C ASP A 37 9.68 -2.47 -24.97
N ASN A 38 10.23 -1.25 -24.89
CA ASN A 38 11.62 -1.00 -24.49
C ASN A 38 11.79 -0.78 -22.99
N TYR A 39 10.68 -0.78 -22.23
CA TYR A 39 10.69 -0.43 -20.82
C TYR A 39 10.08 -1.51 -19.95
N ILE A 40 10.67 -1.68 -18.76
CA ILE A 40 10.07 -2.45 -17.67
C ILE A 40 9.46 -1.48 -16.68
N PHE A 41 8.17 -1.61 -16.43
CA PHE A 41 7.51 -0.87 -15.36
C PHE A 41 7.80 -1.50 -14.00
N VAL A 42 8.21 -0.65 -13.08
CA VAL A 42 8.46 -0.99 -11.67
C VAL A 42 7.52 -0.16 -10.83
N PHE A 43 6.66 -0.83 -10.07
CA PHE A 43 5.74 -0.19 -9.15
C PHE A 43 6.27 -0.38 -7.74
N LEU A 44 6.31 0.70 -6.98
CA LEU A 44 6.59 0.67 -5.55
C LEU A 44 5.42 1.29 -4.79
N ASP A 45 5.15 0.74 -3.63
CA ASP A 45 4.11 1.22 -2.74
C ASP A 45 4.43 0.79 -1.32
N GLU A 46 3.79 1.47 -0.38
CA GLU A 46 3.92 1.24 1.04
C GLU A 46 2.61 0.71 1.59
N THR A 47 2.72 -0.36 2.36
CA THR A 47 1.60 -0.88 3.11
C THR A 47 1.98 -1.06 4.56
N TRP A 48 0.99 -1.44 5.36
CA TRP A 48 1.22 -1.68 6.76
C TRP A 48 0.42 -2.88 7.23
N ILE A 49 1.00 -3.59 8.19
CA ILE A 49 0.35 -4.67 8.90
C ILE A 49 0.48 -4.43 10.40
N TYR A 50 -0.52 -4.87 11.15
CA TYR A 50 -0.46 -4.88 12.60
C TYR A 50 -0.04 -6.26 13.10
N GLU A 51 0.75 -6.29 14.15
CA GLU A 51 1.28 -7.49 14.80
C GLU A 51 0.16 -8.48 15.18
N ASN A 52 -0.94 -7.97 15.73
CA ASN A 52 -2.08 -8.80 16.13
C ASN A 52 -3.08 -9.04 14.99
N GLY A 53 -2.86 -8.44 13.82
CA GLY A 53 -3.75 -8.53 12.66
C GLY A 53 -5.16 -7.95 12.91
N SER A 54 -6.07 -8.21 11.97
CA SER A 54 -7.50 -7.94 12.16
C SER A 54 -8.21 -9.20 12.69
N PRO A 55 -9.25 -9.07 13.53
CA PRO A 55 -9.99 -10.23 14.00
C PRO A 55 -10.65 -10.98 12.83
N VAL A 56 -10.04 -12.10 12.46
CA VAL A 56 -10.61 -13.08 11.53
C VAL A 56 -11.62 -13.89 12.34
N LYS A 57 -12.83 -14.08 11.80
CA LYS A 57 -13.95 -14.79 12.45
C LYS A 57 -13.46 -16.02 13.24
N THR A 58 -13.94 -16.16 14.48
CA THR A 58 -13.59 -17.31 15.34
C THR A 58 -14.81 -18.20 15.56
N TRP A 59 -14.57 -19.50 15.74
CA TRP A 59 -15.60 -20.45 16.14
C TRP A 59 -15.91 -20.26 17.63
N VAL A 60 -17.19 -20.09 17.95
CA VAL A 60 -17.66 -19.88 19.31
C VAL A 60 -18.53 -21.08 19.68
N ASN A 61 -18.22 -21.75 20.78
CA ASN A 61 -19.12 -22.77 21.32
C ASN A 61 -20.16 -22.07 22.22
N GLU A 62 -21.43 -22.07 21.83
CA GLU A 62 -22.51 -21.44 22.61
C GLU A 62 -22.69 -22.09 24.00
N SER A 63 -22.30 -23.36 24.13
CA SER A 63 -22.39 -24.12 25.39
C SER A 63 -21.21 -23.87 26.33
N ASP A 64 -20.12 -23.28 25.82
CA ASP A 64 -18.93 -22.91 26.60
C ASP A 64 -18.44 -21.51 26.20
N PRO A 65 -19.08 -20.45 26.73
CA PRO A 65 -18.71 -19.07 26.45
C PRO A 65 -17.32 -18.69 26.98
N LEU A 66 -16.76 -19.45 27.92
CA LEU A 66 -15.46 -19.19 28.56
C LEU A 66 -14.30 -19.88 27.82
N GLY A 67 -14.57 -20.91 27.02
CA GLY A 67 -13.59 -21.57 26.15
C GLY A 67 -13.19 -20.77 24.91
N VAL A 68 -13.78 -19.58 24.71
CA VAL A 68 -13.43 -18.69 23.60
C VAL A 68 -12.06 -18.04 23.87
N PRO A 69 -11.07 -18.18 22.97
CA PRO A 69 -9.78 -17.52 23.13
C PRO A 69 -9.96 -16.03 23.37
N GLN A 70 -9.34 -15.52 24.45
CA GLN A 70 -9.41 -14.10 24.76
C GLN A 70 -8.77 -13.32 23.61
N ARG A 71 -9.51 -12.35 23.05
CA ARG A 71 -8.95 -11.50 21.99
C ARG A 71 -7.71 -10.79 22.52
N LEU A 72 -6.62 -10.80 21.76
CA LEU A 72 -5.49 -9.92 22.00
C LEU A 72 -6.01 -8.48 22.08
N LYS A 73 -5.68 -7.77 23.16
CA LYS A 73 -6.13 -6.39 23.35
C LYS A 73 -5.28 -5.48 22.47
N GLY A 74 -5.94 -4.75 21.56
CA GLY A 74 -5.28 -3.78 20.68
C GLY A 74 -4.63 -4.41 19.44
N GLU A 75 -4.22 -3.57 18.50
CA GLU A 75 -3.66 -3.98 17.21
C GLU A 75 -2.19 -4.47 17.33
N GLY A 76 -1.52 -4.20 18.45
CA GLY A 76 -0.10 -4.50 18.62
C GLY A 76 0.79 -3.52 17.84
N ARG A 77 2.07 -3.87 17.60
CA ARG A 77 2.97 -3.02 16.82
C ARG A 77 2.51 -2.89 15.37
N ARG A 78 2.75 -1.75 14.74
CA ARG A 78 2.56 -1.56 13.31
C ARG A 78 3.88 -1.78 12.59
N PHE A 79 3.85 -2.56 11.52
CA PHE A 79 4.96 -2.73 10.60
C PHE A 79 4.64 -2.05 9.29
N THR A 80 5.50 -1.13 8.86
CA THR A 80 5.48 -0.57 7.51
C THR A 80 6.27 -1.48 6.59
N ILE A 81 5.71 -1.82 5.44
CA ILE A 81 6.33 -2.65 4.42
C ILE A 81 6.43 -1.82 3.15
N LEU A 82 7.65 -1.67 2.64
CA LEU A 82 7.94 -1.07 1.34
C LEU A 82 8.53 -2.15 0.43
N HIS A 83 8.05 -2.22 -0.80
CA HIS A 83 8.57 -3.15 -1.79
C HIS A 83 8.36 -2.65 -3.22
N ALA A 84 9.26 -3.01 -4.13
CA ALA A 84 9.11 -2.83 -5.57
C ALA A 84 8.76 -4.13 -6.33
N ARG A 85 7.89 -4.03 -7.34
CA ARG A 85 7.53 -5.15 -8.22
C ARG A 85 7.45 -4.76 -9.68
N THR A 86 7.61 -5.77 -10.55
CA THR A 86 7.34 -5.68 -11.99
C THR A 86 6.12 -6.53 -12.34
N ALA A 87 5.77 -6.59 -13.63
CA ALA A 87 4.76 -7.53 -14.14
C ALA A 87 5.14 -9.01 -13.91
N ARG A 88 6.43 -9.33 -13.73
CA ARG A 88 6.93 -10.70 -13.48
C ARG A 88 6.94 -11.09 -11.99
N GLY A 89 6.65 -10.15 -11.09
CA GLY A 89 6.66 -10.37 -9.65
C GLY A 89 7.52 -9.36 -8.89
N PHE A 90 7.74 -9.66 -7.62
CA PHE A 90 8.55 -8.84 -6.72
C PHE A 90 10.03 -8.88 -7.10
N LEU A 91 10.71 -7.73 -6.95
CA LEU A 91 12.16 -7.66 -7.13
C LEU A 91 12.87 -8.34 -5.96
N LYS A 92 13.90 -9.12 -6.24
CA LYS A 92 14.64 -9.82 -5.19
C LYS A 92 15.37 -8.81 -4.28
N ASP A 93 15.39 -9.07 -2.98
CA ASP A 93 16.13 -8.30 -1.97
C ASP A 93 15.75 -6.80 -1.94
N CYS A 94 14.48 -6.49 -2.25
CA CYS A 94 13.90 -5.14 -2.29
C CYS A 94 12.81 -4.93 -1.23
N ASP A 95 12.65 -5.85 -0.29
CA ASP A 95 11.74 -5.72 0.83
C ASP A 95 12.37 -4.90 1.96
N LEU A 96 11.62 -3.90 2.44
CA LEU A 96 11.97 -3.14 3.62
C LEU A 96 10.81 -3.21 4.61
N MET A 97 11.10 -3.72 5.82
CA MET A 97 10.13 -3.82 6.90
C MET A 97 10.60 -3.03 8.11
N LEU A 98 9.76 -2.10 8.57
CA LEU A 98 10.06 -1.17 9.67
C LEU A 98 8.98 -1.29 10.74
N GLY A 99 9.35 -1.73 11.94
CA GLY A 99 8.44 -1.79 13.09
C GLY A 99 8.34 -0.46 13.82
N SER A 100 7.14 -0.09 14.27
CA SER A 100 6.96 0.99 15.24
C SER A 100 7.45 0.56 16.62
N ASP A 101 8.20 1.42 17.28
CA ASP A 101 8.45 1.29 18.72
C ASP A 101 7.13 1.32 19.48
N THR A 102 7.00 0.45 20.48
CA THR A 102 5.78 0.23 21.27
C THR A 102 5.26 1.46 22.00
N GLU A 103 6.05 2.53 22.11
CA GLU A 103 5.71 3.68 22.94
C GLU A 103 5.03 4.83 22.18
N HIS A 104 5.14 4.91 20.86
CA HIS A 104 4.58 6.04 20.10
C HIS A 104 3.91 5.58 18.80
N GLY A 105 2.58 5.72 18.72
CA GLY A 105 1.78 5.52 17.50
C GLY A 105 2.06 6.53 16.38
N ASP A 106 3.17 7.27 16.44
CA ASP A 106 3.61 8.22 15.43
C ASP A 106 4.42 7.51 14.34
N TYR A 107 3.69 6.96 13.38
CA TYR A 107 4.23 6.18 12.27
C TYR A 107 5.05 7.02 11.27
N HIS A 108 4.93 8.37 11.29
CA HIS A 108 5.70 9.25 10.42
C HIS A 108 7.21 9.21 10.72
N LYS A 109 7.61 8.70 11.89
CA LYS A 109 9.02 8.53 12.23
C LYS A 109 9.65 7.31 11.56
N ASN A 110 8.84 6.32 11.16
CA ASN A 110 9.34 5.05 10.65
C ASN A 110 9.74 5.11 9.17
N MET A 111 8.96 5.78 8.32
CA MET A 111 9.31 5.99 6.91
C MET A 111 9.53 7.49 6.67
N ASN A 112 10.75 7.85 6.30
CA ASN A 112 11.17 9.23 6.04
C ASN A 112 12.14 9.28 4.84
N ALA A 113 12.42 10.48 4.34
CA ALA A 113 13.26 10.71 3.17
C ALA A 113 14.62 9.99 3.26
N LYS A 114 15.24 9.97 4.44
CA LYS A 114 16.54 9.33 4.64
C LYS A 114 16.44 7.82 4.46
N ILE A 115 15.48 7.17 5.13
CA ILE A 115 15.27 5.73 5.04
C ILE A 115 14.89 5.32 3.61
N PHE A 116 13.98 6.08 2.98
CA PHE A 116 13.57 5.84 1.60
C PHE A 116 14.74 5.99 0.62
N THR A 117 15.57 7.02 0.78
CA THR A 117 16.77 7.23 -0.05
C THR A 117 17.78 6.10 0.13
N GLU A 118 18.04 5.68 1.37
CA GLU A 118 18.93 4.56 1.64
C GLU A 118 18.41 3.26 1.02
N TRP A 119 17.09 3.02 1.04
CA TRP A 119 16.47 1.88 0.36
C TRP A 119 16.61 1.95 -1.16
N ILE A 120 16.40 3.14 -1.76
CA ILE A 120 16.61 3.36 -3.19
C ILE A 120 18.04 2.97 -3.57
N GLU A 121 19.03 3.50 -2.84
CA GLU A 121 20.45 3.32 -3.17
C GLU A 121 20.94 1.89 -2.93
N LYS A 122 20.56 1.29 -1.80
CA LYS A 122 21.13 0.01 -1.34
C LYS A 122 20.37 -1.21 -1.85
N GLN A 123 19.08 -1.06 -2.19
CA GLN A 123 18.22 -2.19 -2.57
C GLN A 123 17.63 -2.01 -3.98
N LEU A 124 16.88 -0.92 -4.21
CA LEU A 124 16.14 -0.76 -5.46
C LEU A 124 17.09 -0.64 -6.66
N LEU A 125 18.04 0.31 -6.65
CA LEU A 125 18.93 0.54 -7.78
C LEU A 125 19.75 -0.72 -8.15
N PRO A 126 20.35 -1.46 -7.20
CA PRO A 126 20.97 -2.76 -7.51
C PRO A 126 20.02 -3.76 -8.18
N ALA A 127 18.78 -3.88 -7.68
CA ALA A 127 17.80 -4.78 -8.29
C ALA A 127 17.38 -4.34 -9.70
N LEU A 128 17.24 -3.03 -9.94
CA LEU A 128 16.95 -2.50 -11.26
C LEU A 128 18.10 -2.75 -12.25
N ASN A 129 19.34 -2.63 -11.80
CA ASN A 129 20.52 -2.90 -12.64
C ASN A 129 20.64 -4.36 -13.07
N SER A 130 19.96 -5.29 -12.37
CA SER A 130 19.89 -6.70 -12.78
C SER A 130 18.92 -6.97 -13.94
N LEU A 131 18.09 -5.99 -14.30
CA LEU A 131 17.10 -6.11 -15.38
C LEU A 131 17.73 -5.75 -16.74
N ASP A 132 17.19 -6.36 -17.79
CA ASP A 132 17.71 -6.30 -19.17
C ASP A 132 17.23 -5.08 -19.97
N LYS A 133 16.34 -4.26 -19.40
CA LYS A 133 15.76 -3.08 -20.07
C LYS A 133 15.73 -1.87 -19.15
N THR A 134 15.65 -0.70 -19.77
CA THR A 134 15.43 0.57 -19.06
C THR A 134 14.16 0.48 -18.21
N CYS A 135 14.27 0.87 -16.95
CA CYS A 135 13.16 0.81 -16.01
C CYS A 135 12.41 2.15 -15.95
N VAL A 136 11.08 2.09 -15.86
CA VAL A 136 10.22 3.23 -15.54
C VAL A 136 9.61 2.98 -14.17
N ILE A 137 9.99 3.81 -13.21
CA ILE A 137 9.49 3.72 -11.84
C ILE A 137 8.18 4.50 -11.75
N ALA A 138 7.14 3.83 -11.25
CA ALA A 138 5.88 4.43 -10.86
C ALA A 138 5.77 4.38 -9.33
N LEU A 139 5.73 5.58 -8.73
CA LEU A 139 5.50 5.79 -7.31
C LEU A 139 4.38 6.81 -7.11
N ASP A 140 3.84 6.86 -5.90
CA ASP A 140 2.90 7.88 -5.49
C ASP A 140 3.59 9.23 -5.27
N ASN A 141 2.83 10.26 -4.90
CA ASN A 141 3.36 11.60 -4.62
C ASN A 141 3.26 11.90 -3.13
N ALA A 142 3.74 10.96 -2.30
CA ALA A 142 3.83 11.14 -0.86
C ALA A 142 5.01 12.07 -0.50
N PRO A 143 4.84 12.95 0.50
CA PRO A 143 5.97 13.64 1.12
C PRO A 143 6.71 12.67 2.05
N TYR A 144 8.01 12.50 1.83
CA TYR A 144 8.92 11.74 2.68
C TYR A 144 9.89 12.66 3.42
#